data_AF-A0A316HFK6-F1
#
_entry.id   AF-A0A316HFK6-F1
#
_cell.length_a   1.000
_cell.length_b   1.000
_cell.length_c   1.000
_cell.angle_alpha   90.00
_cell.angle_beta   90.00
_cell.angle_gamma   90.00
#
_symmetry.space_group_name_H-M   'P 1'
#
loop_
_entity.id
_entity.type
_entity.pdbx_description
1 polymer ?
#
loop_
_entity_poly.entity_id
_entity_poly.type
_entity_poly.pdbx_seq_one_letter_code
_entity_poly.pdbx_strand_id
1 'polypeptide(L)'
;MSLPTAVEQWDKLAQSWEAQALKPGAFMDYEGVVDLSDFMVQRYLTKIQIANERLYWLGKSATKEAAFTADFPGLLPSIAAASGVYKVGLSKPATSLAATAIDANGIVTVGDTSNLADGDVVTITAVTGTIKDTTNGTPGVAIQGQSYFIQIAGATTFKLVRNYNEVNSRKPATFTGTATAATVNYINVSNVLQVLGSVYAQLDPADRIQDDFNLQIPLHVGYAYAQAQANKALNVINAFTDMKKMDYLGIPLQVMNHWQANTILGARSSNLFLGVDLLGDASELSTVYLKPYTNDNVVRMKARMKAAVNFKFANELFYLSA
;
A
#
# COMPACT_ATOMS: atom_id res chain seq x y z
N MET A 1 41.38 -43.34 -43.82
CA MET A 1 40.93 -43.86 -42.51
C MET A 1 41.89 -43.31 -41.47
N SER A 2 41.66 -42.06 -41.04
CA SER A 2 42.55 -41.37 -40.09
C SER A 2 42.24 -41.85 -38.68
N LEU A 3 43.25 -42.39 -38.02
CA LEU A 3 43.23 -42.73 -36.60
C LEU A 3 42.93 -41.45 -35.79
N PRO A 4 41.95 -41.46 -34.86
CA PRO A 4 41.74 -40.32 -33.98
C PRO A 4 42.99 -40.15 -33.12
N THR A 5 43.49 -38.92 -33.08
CA THR A 5 44.68 -38.55 -32.32
C THR A 5 44.39 -38.74 -30.83
N ALA A 6 45.39 -39.23 -30.08
CA ALA A 6 45.24 -39.60 -28.67
C ALA A 6 44.62 -38.50 -27.79
N VAL A 7 44.70 -37.23 -28.20
CA VAL A 7 44.09 -36.08 -27.51
C VAL A 7 42.55 -36.18 -27.42
N GLU A 8 41.86 -36.68 -28.46
CA GLU A 8 40.38 -36.77 -28.46
C GLU A 8 39.83 -37.89 -27.55
N GLN A 9 40.64 -38.90 -27.21
CA GLN A 9 40.24 -39.97 -26.28
C GLN A 9 40.42 -39.54 -24.82
N TRP A 10 41.42 -38.70 -24.52
CA TRP A 10 41.62 -38.13 -23.19
C TRP A 10 40.52 -37.14 -22.80
N ASP A 11 40.00 -36.34 -23.73
CA ASP A 11 38.88 -35.44 -23.46
C ASP A 11 37.57 -36.19 -23.18
N LYS A 12 37.34 -37.32 -23.85
CA LYS A 12 36.16 -38.18 -23.59
C LYS A 12 36.28 -38.97 -22.29
N LEU A 13 37.50 -39.34 -21.88
CA LEU A 13 37.76 -39.98 -20.58
C LEU A 13 37.72 -38.96 -19.43
N ALA A 14 38.18 -37.72 -19.63
CA ALA A 14 38.04 -36.64 -18.68
C ALA A 14 36.57 -36.25 -18.48
N GLN A 15 35.79 -36.14 -19.56
CA GLN A 15 34.34 -35.91 -19.48
C GLN A 15 33.58 -37.06 -18.81
N SER A 16 33.95 -38.33 -19.05
CA SER A 16 33.29 -39.47 -18.41
C SER A 16 33.67 -39.63 -16.94
N TRP A 17 34.88 -39.21 -16.55
CA TRP A 17 35.33 -39.21 -15.16
C TRP A 17 34.74 -38.05 -14.36
N GLU A 18 34.62 -36.86 -14.94
CA GLU A 18 33.85 -35.74 -14.35
C GLU A 18 32.35 -36.08 -14.21
N ALA A 19 31.80 -36.86 -15.14
CA ALA A 19 30.42 -37.35 -15.06
C ALA A 19 30.23 -38.49 -14.04
N GLN A 20 31.24 -39.32 -13.77
CA GLN A 20 31.16 -40.38 -12.74
C GLN A 20 31.53 -39.91 -11.33
N ALA A 21 32.23 -38.78 -11.20
CA ALA A 21 32.45 -38.10 -9.92
C ALA A 21 31.24 -37.26 -9.47
N LEU A 22 30.11 -37.33 -10.18
CA LEU A 22 28.83 -36.77 -9.75
C LEU A 22 28.32 -37.50 -8.50
N LYS A 23 28.76 -36.99 -7.37
CA LYS A 23 28.25 -37.27 -6.03
C LYS A 23 26.76 -36.89 -5.95
N PRO A 24 26.00 -37.45 -4.99
CA PRO A 24 24.61 -37.06 -4.75
C PRO A 24 24.47 -35.53 -4.74
N GLY A 25 23.75 -34.97 -5.72
CA GLY A 25 23.78 -33.52 -6.04
C GLY A 25 24.09 -33.16 -7.51
N ALA A 26 23.76 -34.01 -8.49
CA ALA A 26 23.93 -33.70 -9.92
C ALA A 26 22.80 -32.82 -10.49
N PHE A 27 23.15 -31.95 -11.44
CA PHE A 27 22.42 -30.78 -11.98
C PHE A 27 21.01 -30.99 -12.60
N MET A 28 20.42 -32.19 -12.56
CA MET A 28 19.00 -32.39 -12.88
C MET A 28 18.13 -32.63 -11.64
N ASP A 29 18.71 -32.56 -10.45
CA ASP A 29 17.98 -32.66 -9.18
C ASP A 29 18.43 -31.55 -8.20
N TYR A 30 18.42 -30.31 -8.70
CA TYR A 30 18.54 -29.14 -7.83
C TYR A 30 17.27 -29.02 -6.99
N GLU A 31 17.24 -29.72 -5.86
CA GLU A 31 16.40 -29.32 -4.74
C GLU A 31 17.00 -28.02 -4.22
N GLY A 32 16.26 -26.91 -4.39
CA GLY A 32 16.71 -25.61 -3.94
C GLY A 32 17.25 -25.70 -2.52
N VAL A 33 18.48 -25.20 -2.32
CA VAL A 33 19.14 -25.13 -1.01
C VAL A 33 18.11 -24.65 0.02
N VAL A 34 18.16 -25.19 1.25
CA VAL A 34 17.22 -24.82 2.34
C VAL A 34 17.05 -23.30 2.47
N ASP A 35 18.07 -22.52 2.13
CA ASP A 35 18.04 -21.05 2.08
C ASP A 35 17.07 -20.46 1.04
N LEU A 36 16.92 -21.08 -0.13
CA LEU A 36 15.99 -20.62 -1.16
C LEU A 36 14.55 -20.97 -0.80
N SER A 37 14.31 -22.15 -0.23
CA SER A 37 12.97 -22.53 0.22
C SER A 37 12.52 -21.68 1.41
N ASP A 38 13.41 -21.43 2.38
CA ASP A 38 13.14 -20.53 3.51
C ASP A 38 12.95 -19.08 3.06
N PHE A 39 13.79 -18.56 2.15
CA PHE A 39 13.58 -17.25 1.53
C PHE A 39 12.22 -17.12 0.83
N MET A 40 11.80 -18.16 0.11
CA MET A 40 10.51 -18.18 -0.56
C MET A 40 9.37 -18.18 0.46
N VAL A 41 9.46 -19.01 1.50
CA VAL A 41 8.47 -19.04 2.60
C VAL A 41 8.39 -17.67 3.27
N GLN A 42 9.51 -17.07 3.66
CA GLN A 42 9.56 -15.74 4.28
C GLN A 42 8.96 -14.65 3.38
N ARG A 43 9.24 -14.70 2.08
CA ARG A 43 8.67 -13.76 1.10
C ARG A 43 7.16 -13.95 0.90
N TYR A 44 6.65 -15.16 1.01
CA TYR A 44 5.21 -15.40 0.93
C TYR A 44 4.49 -15.05 2.23
N LEU A 45 5.11 -15.28 3.39
CA LEU A 45 4.58 -14.87 4.69
C LEU A 45 4.44 -13.34 4.77
N THR A 46 5.46 -12.60 4.36
CA THR A 46 5.39 -11.13 4.28
C THR A 46 4.27 -10.66 3.35
N LYS A 47 4.07 -11.30 2.19
CA LYS A 47 2.93 -10.99 1.31
C LYS A 47 1.57 -11.28 1.97
N ILE A 48 1.45 -12.37 2.72
CA ILE A 48 0.21 -12.69 3.46
C ILE A 48 -0.06 -11.64 4.54
N GLN A 49 0.96 -11.21 5.28
CA GLN A 49 0.81 -10.19 6.31
C GLN A 49 0.27 -8.88 5.73
N ILE A 50 0.85 -8.42 4.61
CA ILE A 50 0.39 -7.24 3.87
C ILE A 50 -1.06 -7.43 3.40
N ALA A 51 -1.37 -8.60 2.82
CA ALA A 51 -2.71 -8.90 2.34
C ALA A 51 -3.76 -8.89 3.46
N ASN A 52 -3.41 -9.41 4.64
CA ASN A 52 -4.29 -9.44 5.81
C ASN A 52 -4.50 -8.03 6.39
N GLU A 53 -3.44 -7.24 6.54
CA GLU A 53 -3.55 -5.85 7.00
C GLU A 53 -4.49 -5.05 6.07
N ARG A 54 -4.27 -5.14 4.76
CA ARG A 54 -5.13 -4.48 3.77
C ARG A 54 -6.56 -4.99 3.80
N LEU A 55 -6.75 -6.30 3.97
CA LEU A 55 -8.08 -6.89 4.06
C LEU A 55 -8.86 -6.30 5.23
N TYR A 56 -8.25 -6.26 6.42
CA TYR A 56 -8.90 -5.74 7.63
C TYR A 56 -9.24 -4.25 7.53
N TRP A 57 -8.34 -3.44 6.99
CA TRP A 57 -8.55 -1.99 6.94
C TRP A 57 -9.38 -1.54 5.72
N LEU A 58 -9.07 -2.05 4.53
CA LEU A 58 -9.57 -1.54 3.25
C LEU A 58 -10.57 -2.49 2.56
N GLY A 59 -10.66 -3.73 3.01
CA GLY A 59 -11.57 -4.72 2.46
C GLY A 59 -11.05 -5.45 1.23
N LYS A 60 -11.87 -6.40 0.75
CA LYS A 60 -11.48 -7.33 -0.33
C LYS A 60 -11.11 -6.62 -1.64
N SER A 61 -11.74 -5.49 -1.95
CA SER A 61 -11.50 -4.74 -3.20
C SER A 61 -10.10 -4.14 -3.27
N ALA A 62 -9.47 -3.93 -2.12
CA ALA A 62 -8.11 -3.44 -2.02
C ALA A 62 -7.07 -4.57 -1.92
N THR A 63 -7.49 -5.81 -1.67
CA THR A 63 -6.59 -6.97 -1.56
C THR A 63 -6.57 -7.74 -2.87
N LYS A 64 -5.47 -7.64 -3.62
CA LYS A 64 -5.30 -8.28 -4.94
C LYS A 64 -4.49 -9.57 -4.88
N GLU A 65 -3.89 -9.83 -3.73
CA GLU A 65 -3.02 -10.96 -3.44
C GLU A 65 -3.81 -12.25 -3.18
N ALA A 66 -5.12 -12.16 -2.97
CA ALA A 66 -6.01 -13.29 -2.71
C ALA A 66 -7.37 -13.13 -3.39
N ALA A 67 -8.00 -14.25 -3.74
CA ALA A 67 -9.36 -14.28 -4.26
C ALA A 67 -10.35 -14.52 -3.12
N PHE A 68 -11.36 -13.66 -3.00
CA PHE A 68 -12.39 -13.74 -1.96
C PHE A 68 -13.75 -14.08 -2.59
N THR A 69 -14.42 -15.08 -2.04
CA THR A 69 -15.78 -15.47 -2.45
C THR A 69 -16.86 -14.73 -1.66
N ALA A 70 -16.60 -14.45 -0.38
CA ALA A 70 -17.49 -13.70 0.50
C ALA A 70 -17.20 -12.19 0.45
N ASP A 71 -18.21 -11.38 0.78
CA ASP A 71 -17.99 -9.94 0.91
C ASP A 71 -17.28 -9.60 2.22
N PHE A 72 -16.29 -8.71 2.14
CA PHE A 72 -15.53 -8.23 3.29
C PHE A 72 -15.21 -6.75 3.04
N PRO A 73 -16.03 -5.82 3.56
CA PRO A 73 -15.91 -4.39 3.24
C PRO A 73 -14.68 -3.72 3.87
N GLY A 74 -14.10 -4.29 4.94
CA GLY A 74 -13.00 -3.68 5.69
C GLY A 74 -13.48 -2.56 6.64
N LEU A 75 -12.61 -2.15 7.56
CA LEU A 75 -12.99 -1.23 8.62
C LEU A 75 -13.17 0.22 8.12
N LEU A 76 -12.26 0.74 7.28
CA LEU A 76 -12.36 2.13 6.79
C LEU A 76 -13.58 2.36 5.89
N PRO A 77 -13.91 1.48 4.92
CA PRO A 77 -15.15 1.63 4.16
C PRO A 77 -16.40 1.51 5.05
N SER A 78 -16.36 0.65 6.07
CA SER A 78 -17.47 0.54 7.04
C SER A 78 -17.66 1.81 7.87
N ILE A 79 -16.58 2.43 8.34
CA ILE A 79 -16.60 3.73 9.05
C ILE A 79 -17.07 4.85 8.11
N ALA A 80 -16.57 4.87 6.87
CA ALA A 80 -16.96 5.85 5.86
C ALA A 80 -18.46 5.75 5.48
N ALA A 81 -19.05 4.55 5.54
CA ALA A 81 -20.47 4.32 5.27
C ALA A 81 -21.37 4.60 6.49
N ALA A 82 -20.86 4.44 7.72
CA ALA A 82 -21.66 4.52 8.93
C ALA A 82 -22.26 5.91 9.19
N SER A 83 -23.51 5.95 9.66
CA SER A 83 -24.15 7.17 10.17
C SER A 83 -23.67 7.46 11.59
N GLY A 84 -23.39 8.74 11.90
CA GLY A 84 -22.96 9.18 13.24
C GLY A 84 -21.45 9.33 13.42
N VAL A 85 -20.63 8.84 12.48
CA VAL A 85 -19.20 9.18 12.41
C VAL A 85 -19.05 10.64 12.01
N TYR A 86 -18.21 11.38 12.72
CA TYR A 86 -17.88 12.75 12.35
C TYR A 86 -16.91 12.74 11.16
N LYS A 87 -17.40 13.18 9.99
CA LYS A 87 -16.69 13.08 8.71
C LYS A 87 -16.23 14.46 8.22
N VAL A 88 -14.97 14.55 7.80
CA VAL A 88 -14.37 15.77 7.28
C VAL A 88 -13.77 15.50 5.91
N GLY A 89 -14.24 16.22 4.89
CA GLY A 89 -13.67 16.15 3.55
C GLY A 89 -12.42 17.00 3.37
N LEU A 90 -11.52 16.56 2.50
CA LEU A 90 -10.35 17.32 2.04
C LEU A 90 -10.65 18.33 0.93
N SER A 91 -11.90 18.45 0.48
CA SER A 91 -12.32 19.40 -0.58
C SER A 91 -12.38 20.85 -0.10
N LYS A 92 -11.31 21.34 0.53
CA LYS A 92 -11.11 22.72 0.97
C LYS A 92 -9.97 23.35 0.16
N PRO A 93 -9.92 24.68 -0.01
CA PRO A 93 -8.89 25.34 -0.83
C PRO A 93 -7.43 25.02 -0.43
N ALA A 94 -7.16 24.74 0.85
CA ALA A 94 -5.81 24.43 1.35
C ALA A 94 -5.37 22.98 1.11
N THR A 95 -6.30 22.07 0.77
CA THR A 95 -6.08 20.63 0.69
C THR A 95 -6.60 20.01 -0.60
N SER A 96 -7.14 20.85 -1.50
CA SER A 96 -7.66 20.40 -2.78
C SER A 96 -7.43 21.44 -3.89
N LEU A 97 -7.28 20.93 -5.11
CA LEU A 97 -7.21 21.73 -6.34
C LEU A 97 -8.28 21.23 -7.31
N ALA A 98 -8.92 22.15 -8.02
CA ALA A 98 -9.80 21.79 -9.13
C ALA A 98 -8.95 21.52 -10.37
N ALA A 99 -9.09 20.32 -10.94
CA ALA A 99 -8.52 19.97 -12.23
C ALA A 99 -9.51 20.29 -13.34
N THR A 100 -9.04 20.99 -14.38
CA THR A 100 -9.82 21.39 -15.55
C THR A 100 -9.72 20.38 -16.69
N ALA A 101 -8.74 19.48 -16.66
CA ALA A 101 -8.60 18.38 -17.60
C ALA A 101 -7.68 17.28 -17.06
N ILE A 102 -7.94 16.04 -17.47
CA ILE A 102 -7.00 14.92 -17.37
C ILE A 102 -6.94 14.22 -18.73
N ASP A 103 -5.74 14.16 -19.30
CA ASP A 103 -5.51 13.56 -20.62
C ASP A 103 -5.24 12.04 -20.55
N ALA A 104 -5.14 11.41 -21.72
CA ALA A 104 -4.86 9.98 -21.84
C ALA A 104 -3.41 9.60 -21.46
N ASN A 105 -2.51 10.58 -21.29
CA ASN A 105 -1.15 10.35 -20.79
C ASN A 105 -1.06 10.49 -19.25
N GLY A 106 -2.18 10.76 -18.58
CA GLY A 106 -2.24 11.01 -17.15
C GLY A 106 -1.73 12.39 -16.74
N ILE A 107 -1.68 13.36 -17.65
CA ILE A 107 -1.38 14.76 -17.34
C ILE A 107 -2.64 15.43 -16.85
N VAL A 108 -2.56 15.97 -15.64
CA VAL A 108 -3.62 16.69 -14.95
C VAL A 108 -3.33 18.18 -15.05
N THR A 109 -4.33 18.96 -15.50
CA THR A 109 -4.25 20.43 -15.56
C THR A 109 -4.99 21.04 -14.39
N VAL A 110 -4.32 21.87 -13.60
CA VAL A 110 -4.83 22.60 -12.43
C VAL A 110 -4.51 24.09 -12.54
N GLY A 111 -5.11 24.90 -11.67
CA GLY A 111 -4.86 26.35 -11.66
C GLY A 111 -3.44 26.74 -11.20
N ASP A 112 -2.83 25.96 -10.30
CA ASP A 112 -1.52 26.22 -9.72
C ASP A 112 -0.94 24.94 -9.09
N THR A 113 0.37 24.72 -9.24
CA THR A 113 1.10 23.60 -8.64
C THR A 113 2.11 24.05 -7.58
N SER A 114 2.13 25.32 -7.14
CA SER A 114 3.12 25.85 -6.19
C SER A 114 3.20 25.08 -4.86
N ASN A 115 2.09 24.49 -4.44
CA ASN A 115 1.99 23.74 -3.19
C ASN A 115 2.25 22.25 -3.37
N LEU A 116 2.57 21.80 -4.58
CA LEU A 116 2.84 20.40 -4.92
C LEU A 116 4.32 20.21 -5.23
N ALA A 117 4.84 19.03 -4.92
CA ALA A 117 6.20 18.62 -5.24
C ALA A 117 6.23 17.23 -5.90
N ASP A 118 7.35 16.95 -6.57
CA ASP A 118 7.62 15.62 -7.13
C ASP A 118 7.60 14.55 -6.03
N GLY A 119 6.86 13.48 -6.26
CA GLY A 119 6.70 12.39 -5.30
C GLY A 119 5.56 12.57 -4.30
N ASP A 120 4.84 13.71 -4.34
CA ASP A 120 3.61 13.86 -3.55
C ASP A 120 2.54 12.83 -3.96
N VAL A 121 1.63 12.53 -3.02
CA VAL A 121 0.53 11.59 -3.23
C VAL A 121 -0.79 12.35 -3.28
N VAL A 122 -1.45 12.29 -4.43
CA VAL A 122 -2.75 12.93 -4.66
C VAL A 122 -3.85 11.88 -4.80
N THR A 123 -5.04 12.18 -4.30
CA THR A 123 -6.25 11.37 -4.47
C THR A 123 -7.22 12.09 -5.38
N ILE A 124 -7.70 11.42 -6.43
CA ILE A 124 -8.59 12.02 -7.42
C ILE A 124 -10.04 11.70 -7.07
N THR A 125 -10.89 12.72 -6.95
CA THR A 125 -12.32 12.61 -6.66
C THR A 125 -13.14 13.44 -7.64
N ALA A 126 -14.48 13.33 -7.59
CA ALA A 126 -15.41 14.10 -8.43
C ALA A 126 -15.06 14.13 -9.95
N VAL A 127 -14.64 12.99 -10.49
CA VAL A 127 -14.19 12.89 -11.89
C VAL A 127 -15.38 12.95 -12.84
N THR A 128 -15.31 13.87 -13.80
CA THR A 128 -16.26 13.96 -14.93
C THR A 128 -15.55 13.47 -16.19
N GLY A 129 -15.86 12.25 -16.64
CA GLY A 129 -15.27 11.67 -17.84
C GLY A 129 -15.21 10.15 -17.81
N THR A 130 -14.46 9.57 -18.75
CA THR A 130 -14.35 8.11 -18.92
C THR A 130 -12.94 7.61 -18.70
N ILE A 131 -12.06 8.41 -18.10
CA ILE A 131 -10.66 8.05 -17.88
C ILE A 131 -10.53 6.86 -16.93
N LYS A 132 -9.67 5.91 -17.30
CA LYS A 132 -9.40 4.68 -16.56
C LYS A 132 -7.90 4.41 -16.51
N ASP A 133 -7.46 3.90 -15.36
CA ASP A 133 -6.15 3.33 -15.14
C ASP A 133 -6.10 1.88 -15.66
N THR A 134 -5.26 1.64 -16.65
CA THR A 134 -5.09 0.35 -17.33
C THR A 134 -3.78 -0.34 -16.99
N THR A 135 -3.08 0.10 -15.93
CA THR A 135 -1.75 -0.42 -15.54
C THR A 135 -1.73 -1.94 -15.37
N ASN A 136 -2.86 -2.52 -14.97
CA ASN A 136 -3.03 -3.95 -14.72
C ASN A 136 -3.95 -4.65 -15.74
N GLY A 137 -4.10 -4.09 -16.94
CA GLY A 137 -4.86 -4.69 -18.04
C GLY A 137 -6.26 -4.08 -18.23
N THR A 138 -7.02 -4.68 -19.15
CA THR A 138 -8.37 -4.25 -19.53
C THR A 138 -9.44 -5.22 -19.01
N PRO A 139 -10.63 -4.73 -18.60
CA PRO A 139 -11.03 -3.32 -18.53
C PRO A 139 -10.34 -2.60 -17.35
N GLY A 140 -9.81 -1.39 -17.60
CA GLY A 140 -9.13 -0.60 -16.56
C GLY A 140 -10.05 -0.14 -15.43
N VAL A 141 -9.45 0.33 -14.34
CA VAL A 141 -10.14 0.84 -13.14
C VAL A 141 -10.41 2.33 -13.30
N ALA A 142 -11.61 2.81 -12.96
CA ALA A 142 -11.88 4.24 -12.96
C ALA A 142 -10.94 4.97 -11.98
N ILE A 143 -10.39 6.12 -12.38
CA ILE A 143 -9.43 6.85 -11.52
C ILE A 143 -10.10 7.49 -10.29
N GLN A 144 -11.43 7.56 -10.25
CA GLN A 144 -12.17 8.11 -9.13
C GLN A 144 -11.90 7.29 -7.85
N GLY A 145 -11.50 7.99 -6.78
CA GLY A 145 -11.10 7.40 -5.50
C GLY A 145 -9.71 6.73 -5.52
N GLN A 146 -8.99 6.78 -6.65
CA GLN A 146 -7.62 6.26 -6.75
C GLN A 146 -6.61 7.33 -6.34
N SER A 147 -5.50 6.88 -5.78
CA SER A 147 -4.41 7.76 -5.37
C SER A 147 -3.15 7.48 -6.16
N TYR A 148 -2.37 8.53 -6.47
CA TYR A 148 -1.24 8.46 -7.35
C TYR A 148 -0.06 9.28 -6.83
N PHE A 149 1.14 8.78 -7.07
CA PHE A 149 2.36 9.60 -7.01
C PHE A 149 2.40 10.54 -8.21
N ILE A 150 2.82 11.79 -7.98
CA ILE A 150 2.88 12.80 -9.03
C ILE A 150 4.31 13.20 -9.41
N GLN A 151 4.44 13.79 -10.59
CA GLN A 151 5.60 14.53 -11.04
C GLN A 151 5.12 15.84 -11.67
N ILE A 152 5.66 16.98 -11.23
CA ILE A 152 5.34 18.30 -11.75
C ILE A 152 5.89 18.41 -13.17
N ALA A 153 5.00 18.76 -14.10
CA ALA A 153 5.33 18.95 -15.52
C ALA A 153 5.46 20.44 -15.87
N GLY A 154 4.77 21.31 -15.13
CA GLY A 154 4.82 22.76 -15.27
C GLY A 154 4.03 23.45 -14.16
N ALA A 155 3.93 24.78 -14.21
CA ALA A 155 3.26 25.58 -13.18
C ALA A 155 1.75 25.29 -13.00
N THR A 156 1.12 24.68 -14.01
CA THR A 156 -0.31 24.36 -14.02
C THR A 156 -0.57 22.89 -14.36
N THR A 157 0.48 22.06 -14.47
CA THR A 157 0.35 20.68 -14.91
C THR A 157 1.24 19.74 -14.13
N PHE A 158 0.72 18.55 -13.84
CA PHE A 158 1.50 17.46 -13.27
C PHE A 158 1.05 16.13 -13.87
N LYS A 159 1.93 15.15 -13.84
CA LYS A 159 1.72 13.80 -14.37
C LYS A 159 1.44 12.82 -13.24
N LEU A 160 0.44 11.97 -13.41
CA LEU A 160 0.19 10.80 -12.58
C LEU A 160 1.18 9.70 -12.97
N VAL A 161 2.08 9.33 -12.06
CA VAL A 161 3.22 8.46 -12.37
C VAL A 161 2.98 7.01 -11.98
N ARG A 162 2.49 6.76 -10.77
CA ARG A 162 2.25 5.40 -10.24
C ARG A 162 1.04 5.40 -9.34
N ASN A 163 0.23 4.36 -9.41
CA ASN A 163 -0.90 4.18 -8.51
C ASN A 163 -0.41 3.78 -7.12
N TYR A 164 -0.75 4.57 -6.09
CA TYR A 164 -0.40 4.35 -4.70
C TYR A 164 -1.12 3.13 -4.11
N ASN A 165 -2.31 2.82 -4.61
CA ASN A 165 -3.10 1.68 -4.16
C ASN A 165 -2.51 0.34 -4.63
N GLU A 166 -1.55 0.35 -5.56
CA GLU A 166 -0.85 -0.84 -6.04
C GLU A 166 0.42 -1.10 -5.20
N VAL A 167 0.31 -1.97 -4.20
CA VAL A 167 1.45 -2.33 -3.34
C VAL A 167 2.44 -3.20 -4.12
N ASN A 168 3.74 -2.92 -3.94
CA ASN A 168 4.86 -3.64 -4.56
C ASN A 168 4.89 -3.64 -6.10
N SER A 169 4.12 -2.77 -6.75
CA SER A 169 4.18 -2.55 -8.19
C SER A 169 4.94 -1.27 -8.48
N ARG A 170 6.15 -1.36 -9.04
CA ARG A 170 6.88 -0.20 -9.57
C ARG A 170 6.45 0.16 -11.00
N LYS A 171 5.31 -0.36 -11.46
CA LYS A 171 4.81 -0.13 -12.82
C LYS A 171 4.37 1.33 -12.98
N PRO A 172 4.80 2.01 -14.06
CA PRO A 172 4.23 3.30 -14.43
C PRO A 172 2.73 3.17 -14.67
N ALA A 173 1.97 4.18 -14.23
CA ALA A 173 0.54 4.25 -14.48
C ALA A 173 0.28 4.46 -15.98
N THR A 174 -0.65 3.69 -16.55
CA THR A 174 -1.11 3.86 -17.93
C THR A 174 -2.59 4.19 -17.93
N PHE A 175 -3.03 5.08 -18.82
CA PHE A 175 -4.39 5.58 -18.84
C PHE A 175 -5.05 5.42 -20.20
N THR A 176 -6.37 5.33 -20.20
CA THR A 176 -7.21 5.38 -21.41
C THR A 176 -8.41 6.28 -21.15
N GLY A 177 -8.89 6.98 -22.18
CA GLY A 177 -9.94 7.98 -22.03
C GLY A 177 -9.43 9.32 -21.48
N THR A 178 -10.36 10.25 -21.21
CA THR A 178 -10.07 11.59 -20.71
C THR A 178 -11.10 12.01 -19.67
N ALA A 179 -10.78 13.05 -18.88
CA ALA A 179 -11.70 13.74 -18.00
C ALA A 179 -11.68 15.25 -18.23
N THR A 180 -12.85 15.88 -18.12
CA THR A 180 -13.04 17.33 -18.29
C THR A 180 -13.13 18.08 -16.98
N ALA A 181 -13.25 17.38 -15.86
CA ALA A 181 -13.15 17.94 -14.52
C ALA A 181 -12.77 16.86 -13.51
N ALA A 182 -12.02 17.23 -12.48
CA ALA A 182 -11.81 16.41 -11.29
C ALA A 182 -11.42 17.27 -10.08
N THR A 183 -11.49 16.71 -8.88
CA THR A 183 -10.93 17.31 -7.67
C THR A 183 -9.71 16.52 -7.25
N VAL A 184 -8.59 17.22 -7.03
CA VAL A 184 -7.32 16.65 -6.61
C VAL A 184 -7.14 16.97 -5.13
N ASN A 185 -7.29 15.97 -4.28
CA ASN A 185 -7.09 16.10 -2.84
C ASN A 185 -5.67 15.65 -2.45
N TYR A 186 -5.01 16.35 -1.53
CA TYR A 186 -3.64 16.03 -1.14
C TYR A 186 -3.31 16.49 0.29
N ILE A 187 -2.42 15.74 0.94
CA ILE A 187 -1.76 16.11 2.18
C ILE A 187 -0.26 15.93 1.97
N ASN A 188 0.50 17.03 2.07
CA ASN A 188 1.94 17.05 1.86
C ASN A 188 2.63 18.01 2.83
N VAL A 189 3.93 18.24 2.63
CA VAL A 189 4.77 19.07 3.52
C VAL A 189 4.23 20.49 3.68
N SER A 190 3.58 21.05 2.65
CA SER A 190 3.09 22.43 2.65
C SER A 190 1.89 22.64 3.58
N ASN A 191 1.02 21.62 3.71
CA ASN A 191 -0.27 21.76 4.38
C ASN A 191 -0.47 20.82 5.58
N VAL A 192 0.36 19.79 5.79
CA VAL A 192 0.16 18.76 6.83
C VAL A 192 -0.03 19.34 8.25
N LEU A 193 0.71 20.38 8.63
CA LEU A 193 0.58 21.03 9.93
C LEU A 193 -0.77 21.75 10.09
N GLN A 194 -1.27 22.36 9.00
CA GLN A 194 -2.58 23.01 9.00
C GLN A 194 -3.71 21.98 9.06
N VAL A 195 -3.56 20.86 8.35
CA VAL A 195 -4.51 19.75 8.39
C VAL A 195 -4.59 19.19 9.81
N LEU A 196 -3.46 18.83 10.42
CA LEU A 196 -3.43 18.33 11.80
C LEU A 196 -3.97 19.34 12.82
N GLY A 197 -3.68 20.63 12.63
CA GLY A 197 -4.28 21.69 13.46
C GLY A 197 -5.79 21.77 13.32
N SER A 198 -6.32 21.59 12.11
CA SER A 198 -7.76 21.56 11.86
C SER A 198 -8.43 20.31 12.45
N VAL A 199 -7.77 19.15 12.36
CA VAL A 199 -8.21 17.90 13.00
C VAL A 199 -8.27 18.12 14.50
N TYR A 200 -7.16 18.59 15.10
CA TYR A 200 -7.09 18.86 16.53
C TYR A 200 -8.18 19.82 16.98
N ALA A 201 -8.45 20.91 16.26
CA ALA A 201 -9.51 21.85 16.62
C ALA A 201 -10.92 21.24 16.58
N GLN A 202 -11.15 20.25 15.74
CA GLN A 202 -12.47 19.64 15.51
C GLN A 202 -12.77 18.41 16.36
N LEU A 203 -11.76 17.77 16.95
CA LEU A 203 -11.97 16.65 17.86
C LEU A 203 -12.77 17.07 19.10
N ASP A 204 -13.63 16.21 19.64
CA ASP A 204 -14.30 16.52 20.91
C ASP A 204 -13.26 16.54 22.05
N PRO A 205 -13.22 17.57 22.92
CA PRO A 205 -12.38 17.56 24.12
C PRO A 205 -12.52 16.29 24.97
N ALA A 206 -13.69 15.66 25.01
CA ALA A 206 -13.92 14.41 25.76
C ALA A 206 -13.07 13.24 25.25
N ASP A 207 -12.87 13.14 23.94
CA ASP A 207 -12.03 12.12 23.31
C ASP A 207 -10.54 12.43 23.48
N ARG A 208 -10.16 13.72 23.43
CA ARG A 208 -8.76 14.17 23.52
C ARG A 208 -8.09 13.88 24.86
N ILE A 209 -8.88 13.80 25.94
CA ILE A 209 -8.37 13.57 27.30
C ILE A 209 -8.13 12.08 27.55
N GLN A 210 -8.67 11.18 26.71
CA GLN A 210 -8.52 9.74 26.91
C GLN A 210 -7.11 9.29 26.51
N ASP A 211 -6.48 8.50 27.37
CA ASP A 211 -5.13 7.97 27.14
C ASP A 211 -5.05 6.96 25.98
N ASP A 212 -6.18 6.41 25.54
CA ASP A 212 -6.26 5.39 24.47
C ASP A 212 -6.67 5.97 23.09
N PHE A 213 -6.78 7.30 22.97
CA PHE A 213 -7.12 7.98 21.73
C PHE A 213 -5.88 8.23 20.85
N ASN A 214 -5.88 7.63 19.66
CA ASN A 214 -4.76 7.71 18.72
C ASN A 214 -5.24 8.22 17.35
N LEU A 215 -4.37 8.98 16.67
CA LEU A 215 -4.58 9.37 15.27
C LEU A 215 -3.81 8.42 14.36
N GLN A 216 -4.51 7.68 13.53
CA GLN A 216 -3.94 6.76 12.55
C GLN A 216 -3.78 7.47 11.22
N ILE A 217 -2.56 7.47 10.70
CA ILE A 217 -2.18 8.20 9.48
C ILE A 217 -1.43 7.30 8.49
N PRO A 218 -1.54 7.55 7.18
CA PRO A 218 -0.79 6.84 6.17
C PRO A 218 0.68 7.26 6.17
N LEU A 219 1.52 6.39 5.62
CA LEU A 219 2.98 6.56 5.57
C LEU A 219 3.42 7.89 4.95
N HIS A 220 2.81 8.33 3.85
CA HIS A 220 3.20 9.59 3.19
C HIS A 220 2.86 10.82 4.03
N VAL A 221 1.77 10.79 4.81
CA VAL A 221 1.43 11.88 5.75
C VAL A 221 2.41 11.89 6.92
N GLY A 222 2.82 10.72 7.43
CA GLY A 222 3.84 10.61 8.47
C GLY A 222 5.19 11.19 8.03
N TYR A 223 5.63 10.88 6.81
CA TYR A 223 6.85 11.47 6.24
C TYR A 223 6.72 12.97 5.98
N ALA A 224 5.59 13.41 5.43
CA ALA A 224 5.32 14.84 5.23
C ALA A 224 5.37 15.61 6.56
N TYR A 225 4.82 15.04 7.63
CA TYR A 225 4.86 15.64 8.98
C TYR A 225 6.28 15.73 9.53
N ALA A 226 7.06 14.64 9.47
CA ALA A 226 8.45 14.64 9.92
C ALA A 226 9.31 15.66 9.14
N GLN A 227 9.10 15.77 7.83
CA GLN A 227 9.79 16.75 7.00
C GLN A 227 9.35 18.19 7.32
N ALA A 228 8.05 18.41 7.54
CA ALA A 228 7.53 19.73 7.94
C ALA A 228 8.11 20.17 9.30
N GLN A 229 8.24 19.24 10.26
CA GLN A 229 8.93 19.52 11.53
C GLN A 229 10.41 19.85 11.32
N ALA A 230 11.13 19.07 10.49
CA ALA A 230 12.53 19.31 10.20
C ALA A 230 12.76 20.69 9.55
N ASN A 231 11.88 21.11 8.63
CA ASN A 231 11.95 22.42 7.97
C ASN A 231 11.68 23.60 8.94
N LYS A 232 10.93 23.37 10.02
CA LYS A 232 10.61 24.40 11.04
C LYS A 232 11.54 24.38 12.24
N ALA A 233 12.36 23.35 12.39
CA ALA A 233 13.34 23.20 13.46
C ALA A 233 14.55 24.13 13.22
N LEU A 234 14.39 25.42 13.50
CA LEU A 234 15.48 26.39 13.48
C LEU A 234 16.44 26.09 14.66
N ASN A 235 17.74 26.01 14.38
CA ASN A 235 18.81 25.85 15.38
C ASN A 235 18.84 24.54 16.18
N VAL A 236 18.30 23.43 15.64
CA VAL A 236 18.46 22.10 16.23
C VAL A 236 19.47 21.29 15.42
N ILE A 237 20.63 20.98 16.00
CA ILE A 237 21.73 20.26 15.35
C ILE A 237 21.26 18.89 14.80
N ASN A 238 20.31 18.26 15.48
CA ASN A 238 19.75 16.95 15.11
C ASN A 238 18.43 17.06 14.31
N ALA A 239 18.17 18.21 13.66
CA ALA A 239 16.95 18.43 12.89
C ALA A 239 16.74 17.37 11.80
N PHE A 240 17.82 16.80 11.24
CA PHE A 240 17.78 15.88 10.11
C PHE A 240 18.29 14.45 10.40
N THR A 241 18.85 14.19 11.57
CA THR A 241 19.51 12.90 11.89
C THR A 241 18.64 11.96 12.71
N ASP A 242 17.81 12.52 13.60
CA ASP A 242 17.06 11.72 14.57
C ASP A 242 15.62 11.49 14.09
N MET A 243 15.11 10.28 14.30
CA MET A 243 13.71 9.96 14.05
C MET A 243 12.82 10.92 14.85
N LYS A 244 11.94 11.63 14.15
CA LYS A 244 11.05 12.60 14.79
C LYS A 244 9.98 11.91 15.61
N LYS A 245 9.67 12.51 16.75
CA LYS A 245 8.57 12.07 17.59
C LYS A 245 7.26 12.30 16.84
N MET A 246 6.49 11.22 16.70
CA MET A 246 5.21 11.22 15.99
C MET A 246 4.09 11.53 16.97
N ASP A 247 4.10 12.74 17.52
CA ASP A 247 3.02 13.29 18.35
C ASP A 247 2.63 14.68 17.84
N TYR A 248 1.35 15.01 17.97
CA TYR A 248 0.82 16.33 17.65
C TYR A 248 0.03 16.86 18.85
N LEU A 249 0.57 17.90 19.52
CA LEU A 249 -0.05 18.54 20.69
C LEU A 249 -0.44 17.54 21.80
N GLY A 250 0.36 16.49 21.99
CA GLY A 250 0.14 15.44 23.00
C GLY A 250 -0.65 14.22 22.51
N ILE A 251 -1.26 14.27 21.32
CA ILE A 251 -1.95 13.12 20.73
C ILE A 251 -0.95 12.28 19.90
N PRO A 252 -0.81 10.97 20.15
CA PRO A 252 0.09 10.13 19.38
C PRO A 252 -0.41 9.91 17.95
N LEU A 253 0.51 10.05 16.99
CA LEU A 253 0.29 9.74 15.58
C LEU A 253 0.83 8.33 15.28
N GLN A 254 -0.07 7.39 15.00
CA GLN A 254 0.28 6.04 14.61
C GLN A 254 0.37 5.94 13.09
N VAL A 255 1.58 5.70 12.58
CA VAL A 255 1.82 5.54 11.15
C VAL A 255 1.48 4.11 10.73
N MET A 256 0.62 3.98 9.71
CA MET A 256 0.15 2.71 9.16
C MET A 256 0.72 2.50 7.75
N ASN A 257 1.34 1.34 7.52
CA ASN A 257 2.14 1.08 6.31
C ASN A 257 1.27 0.82 5.06
N HIS A 258 0.13 0.15 5.21
CA HIS A 258 -0.74 -0.23 4.09
C HIS A 258 -2.11 0.43 4.17
N TRP A 259 -2.10 1.71 4.53
CA TRP A 259 -3.29 2.54 4.72
C TRP A 259 -3.75 3.22 3.43
N GLN A 260 -5.00 3.70 3.42
CA GLN A 260 -5.51 4.53 2.31
C GLN A 260 -4.80 5.88 2.30
N ALA A 261 -4.39 6.36 1.13
CA ALA A 261 -3.80 7.68 1.03
C ALA A 261 -4.78 8.79 1.43
N ASN A 262 -4.23 9.92 1.90
CA ASN A 262 -4.96 11.13 2.28
C ASN A 262 -6.16 10.87 3.20
N THR A 263 -6.03 9.90 4.11
CA THR A 263 -7.08 9.50 5.05
C THR A 263 -6.54 9.53 6.47
N ILE A 264 -7.22 10.18 7.41
CA ILE A 264 -6.84 10.23 8.83
C ILE A 264 -8.01 9.71 9.65
N LEU A 265 -7.75 8.74 10.52
CA LEU A 265 -8.73 8.19 11.45
C LEU A 265 -8.32 8.55 12.87
N GLY A 266 -9.19 9.27 13.58
CA GLY A 266 -9.09 9.44 15.03
C GLY A 266 -10.06 8.50 15.70
N ALA A 267 -9.52 7.58 16.51
CA ALA A 267 -10.33 6.58 17.20
C ALA A 267 -9.65 6.16 18.50
N ARG A 268 -10.49 5.78 19.46
CA ARG A 268 -10.03 5.05 20.64
C ARG A 268 -9.69 3.62 20.27
N SER A 269 -8.54 3.13 20.72
CA SER A 269 -8.12 1.75 20.46
C SER A 269 -9.13 0.74 21.03
N SER A 270 -9.83 1.09 22.12
CA SER A 270 -10.87 0.27 22.74
C SER A 270 -12.18 0.17 21.95
N ASN A 271 -12.39 1.07 20.97
CA ASN A 271 -13.60 1.10 20.14
C ASN A 271 -13.41 0.33 18.81
N LEU A 272 -12.18 -0.09 18.49
CA LEU A 272 -11.88 -0.86 17.29
C LEU A 272 -11.74 -2.35 17.63
N PHE A 273 -12.49 -3.21 16.93
CA PHE A 273 -12.54 -4.64 17.20
C PHE A 273 -12.10 -5.46 15.99
N LEU A 274 -11.21 -6.42 16.25
CA LEU A 274 -10.90 -7.53 15.36
C LEU A 274 -11.41 -8.82 16.03
N GLY A 275 -12.46 -9.40 15.46
CA GLY A 275 -12.98 -10.69 15.87
C GLY A 275 -12.34 -11.81 15.06
N VAL A 276 -11.85 -12.84 15.74
CA VAL A 276 -11.45 -14.11 15.13
C VAL A 276 -12.38 -15.21 15.64
N ASP A 277 -12.69 -16.20 14.80
CA ASP A 277 -13.57 -17.30 15.20
C ASP A 277 -12.89 -18.19 16.24
N LEU A 278 -13.58 -18.48 17.36
CA LEU A 278 -13.07 -19.31 18.47
C LEU A 278 -13.54 -20.78 18.40
N LEU A 279 -14.59 -21.09 17.63
CA LEU A 279 -15.26 -22.41 17.70
C LEU A 279 -15.05 -23.31 16.46
N GLY A 280 -14.35 -22.82 15.44
CA GLY A 280 -14.06 -23.54 14.20
C GLY A 280 -12.63 -23.34 13.74
N ASP A 281 -11.67 -23.51 14.66
CA ASP A 281 -10.25 -23.22 14.46
C ASP A 281 -9.55 -24.25 13.58
N ALA A 282 -9.84 -24.20 12.28
CA ALA A 282 -8.87 -24.58 11.28
C ALA A 282 -8.30 -23.30 10.66
N SER A 283 -7.59 -22.50 11.47
CA SER A 283 -6.64 -21.51 10.94
C SER A 283 -5.41 -22.24 10.40
N GLU A 284 -5.58 -22.95 9.29
CA GLU A 284 -4.54 -23.82 8.73
C GLU A 284 -3.66 -23.03 7.75
N LEU A 285 -2.35 -23.01 8.02
CA LEU A 285 -1.31 -22.70 7.05
C LEU A 285 -0.63 -24.00 6.63
N SER A 286 -0.94 -24.51 5.45
CA SER A 286 -0.36 -25.74 4.92
C SER A 286 0.47 -25.44 3.67
N THR A 287 1.71 -25.92 3.66
CA THR A 287 2.61 -25.87 2.51
C THR A 287 2.84 -27.29 2.00
N VAL A 288 2.45 -27.57 0.75
CA VAL A 288 2.67 -28.87 0.11
C VAL A 288 3.61 -28.69 -1.07
N TYR A 289 4.71 -29.43 -1.06
CA TYR A 289 5.60 -29.55 -2.20
C TYR A 289 5.05 -30.62 -3.16
N LEU A 290 4.84 -30.27 -4.43
CA LEU A 290 4.14 -31.13 -5.39
C LEU A 290 5.04 -32.08 -6.16
N LYS A 291 6.37 -31.94 -6.09
CA LYS A 291 7.32 -32.84 -6.77
C LYS A 291 7.02 -34.33 -6.50
N PRO A 292 6.76 -34.79 -5.26
CA PRO A 292 6.45 -36.20 -5.03
C PRO A 292 5.06 -36.66 -5.52
N TYR A 293 4.14 -35.75 -5.85
CA TYR A 293 2.75 -36.09 -6.19
C TYR A 293 2.40 -35.88 -7.67
N THR A 294 2.90 -34.82 -8.30
CA THR A 294 2.60 -34.47 -9.70
C THR A 294 3.86 -34.28 -10.54
N ASN A 295 5.05 -34.47 -9.96
CA ASN A 295 6.35 -34.23 -10.60
C ASN A 295 6.55 -32.78 -11.06
N ASP A 296 5.74 -31.85 -10.56
CA ASP A 296 5.88 -30.42 -10.79
C ASP A 296 6.75 -29.79 -9.70
N ASN A 297 7.73 -28.99 -10.11
CA ASN A 297 8.57 -28.20 -9.20
C ASN A 297 7.82 -26.96 -8.67
N VAL A 298 6.71 -27.19 -7.97
CA VAL A 298 5.84 -26.15 -7.44
C VAL A 298 5.54 -26.41 -5.96
N VAL A 299 5.70 -25.36 -5.14
CA VAL A 299 5.22 -25.33 -3.75
C VAL A 299 3.85 -24.64 -3.75
N ARG A 300 2.83 -25.31 -3.22
CA ARG A 300 1.52 -24.68 -2.98
C ARG A 300 1.35 -24.42 -1.50
N MET A 301 0.99 -23.20 -1.18
CA MET A 301 0.65 -22.79 0.18
C MET A 301 -0.83 -22.43 0.25
N LYS A 302 -1.49 -22.88 1.30
CA LYS A 302 -2.88 -22.55 1.59
C LYS A 302 -2.98 -22.03 3.01
N ALA A 303 -3.36 -20.77 3.14
CA ALA A 303 -3.71 -20.14 4.41
C ALA A 303 -5.23 -19.97 4.46
N ARG A 304 -5.86 -20.36 5.57
CA ARG A 304 -7.28 -20.12 5.83
C ARG A 304 -7.44 -19.44 7.18
N MET A 305 -8.25 -18.39 7.22
CA MET A 305 -8.58 -17.68 8.45
C MET A 305 -9.97 -17.09 8.32
N LYS A 306 -10.72 -17.08 9.42
CA LYS A 306 -12.00 -16.39 9.51
C LYS A 306 -11.87 -15.26 10.52
N ALA A 307 -12.04 -14.04 10.02
CA ALA A 307 -12.02 -12.82 10.80
C ALA A 307 -13.20 -11.92 10.45
N ALA A 308 -13.53 -11.02 11.36
CA ALA A 308 -14.46 -9.92 11.19
C ALA A 308 -13.88 -8.66 11.83
N VAL A 309 -14.12 -7.50 11.22
CA VAL A 309 -13.74 -6.19 11.76
C VAL A 309 -14.99 -5.40 12.09
N ASN A 310 -15.01 -4.72 13.23
CA ASN A 310 -16.15 -3.90 13.63
C ASN A 310 -15.72 -2.76 14.57
N PHE A 311 -16.60 -1.78 14.76
CA PHE A 311 -16.50 -0.75 15.78
C PHE A 311 -17.81 -0.66 16.56
N LYS A 312 -17.78 -0.14 17.80
CA LYS A 312 -18.98 -0.14 18.67
C LYS A 312 -19.71 1.20 18.68
N PHE A 313 -18.99 2.30 18.79
CA PHE A 313 -19.53 3.65 18.94
C PHE A 313 -19.11 4.52 17.77
N ALA A 314 -20.05 4.80 16.86
CA ALA A 314 -19.77 5.61 15.66
C ALA A 314 -19.44 7.07 16.00
N ASN A 315 -20.03 7.59 17.06
CA ASN A 315 -19.91 8.99 17.51
C ASN A 315 -18.55 9.32 18.13
N GLU A 316 -17.77 8.32 18.54
CA GLU A 316 -16.41 8.48 19.07
C GLU A 316 -15.33 8.35 17.98
N LEU A 317 -15.75 8.37 16.71
CA LEU A 317 -14.87 8.25 15.55
C LEU A 317 -14.81 9.56 14.78
N PHE A 318 -13.60 10.01 14.53
CA PHE A 318 -13.27 11.10 13.63
C PHE A 318 -12.69 10.52 12.34
N TYR A 319 -13.30 10.82 11.20
CA TYR A 319 -12.83 10.32 9.90
C TYR A 319 -12.61 11.47 8.92
N LEU A 320 -11.37 11.64 8.48
CA LEU A 320 -11.01 12.58 7.43
C LEU A 320 -10.58 11.80 6.19
N SER A 321 -11.16 12.14 5.04
CA SER A 321 -10.84 11.51 3.76
C SER A 321 -10.89 12.50 2.60
N ALA A 322 -10.26 12.09 1.50
CA ALA A 322 -10.41 12.71 0.19
C ALA A 322 -11.86 12.66 -0.33
#